data_AF-A0A969EL97-F1
#
_entry.id   AF-A0A969EL97-F1
#
_cell.length_a   1.000
_cell.length_b   1.000
_cell.length_c   1.000
_cell.angle_alpha   90.00
_cell.angle_beta   90.00
_cell.angle_gamma   90.00
#
_symmetry.space_group_name_H-M   'P 1'
#
loop_
_entity.id
_entity.type
_entity.pdbx_description
1 polymer ?
#
loop_
_entity_poly.entity_id
_entity_poly.type
_entity_poly.pdbx_seq_one_letter_code
_entity_poly.pdbx_strand_id
1 'polypeptide(L)'
;MYRIESLLSARLFLSPQLANDHIYFISNLSGHMSLYRMDYGGAEQEVPSPEPLLPPHISLQNPTLMNGQSFQVFPKLGKVLVMIDNDGDEAYQPMMIPLEGGYPEPIFEDIFKDHQVNLIHTESDTNTVWFWASSRVEPMNRSYRANLETADGSVGGEIVKLDESMYGGFPIGATEDYSKTIVGDGYGAGDIVIFLREEGVEGKKLVYGVPLSERQPGQQVPPNSIGECHFVNDDKGLLFFNSIFSDTYGVAYMDLADPKPQPVTIIGEQHTGLGVLEEVRYVEGDRFLISYNIDGCAWFYEATFHFATLTLVLGRVLVGQGDLAGGVLKGFSYDKASDCYVFSFTTATTPPQIYSLEGPDRTLKQHTRERVLGIPDGLLSAGEDASFTSFDGLRISARLYLPHESLGYEGKRPVVYYIHGGPQSQEHPDFSWFSMPLIQQLTLNGFAVFVPNVRGSTGYGFDYMKRVVKDWGGQDRLDHVHAMTEVLPRDGRLDLSRAGVVGRSYGGYMTLTLAGRHPELWSAACDMFGPYDLMTFASR
;
A
#
# COMPACT_ATOMS: atom_id res chain seq x y z
N MET A 1 -19.21 0.81 29.08
CA MET A 1 -18.22 0.08 28.27
C MET A 1 -18.71 0.10 26.83
N TYR A 2 -17.89 0.61 25.92
CA TYR A 2 -18.25 0.70 24.50
C TYR A 2 -18.16 -0.68 23.84
N ARG A 3 -19.04 -0.92 22.88
CA ARG A 3 -19.17 -2.19 22.16
C ARG A 3 -18.14 -2.26 21.03
N ILE A 4 -17.44 -3.39 20.89
CA ILE A 4 -16.48 -3.60 19.80
C ILE A 4 -17.17 -3.54 18.43
N GLU A 5 -18.45 -3.94 18.36
CA GLU A 5 -19.26 -3.88 17.16
C GLU A 5 -19.39 -2.46 16.60
N SER A 6 -19.34 -1.42 17.44
CA SER A 6 -19.31 -0.03 16.98
C SER A 6 -18.08 0.27 16.12
N LEU A 7 -16.92 -0.28 16.51
CA LEU A 7 -15.66 -0.09 15.79
C LEU A 7 -15.59 -0.97 14.54
N LEU A 8 -16.07 -2.22 14.63
CA LEU A 8 -16.07 -3.17 13.52
C LEU A 8 -17.13 -2.88 12.45
N SER A 9 -18.20 -2.16 12.79
CA SER A 9 -19.24 -1.75 11.85
C SER A 9 -18.95 -0.41 11.16
N ALA A 10 -17.83 0.24 11.50
CA ALA A 10 -17.42 1.46 10.82
C ALA A 10 -17.27 1.21 9.32
N ARG A 11 -17.90 2.07 8.52
CA ARG A 11 -17.88 1.91 7.08
C ARG A 11 -16.52 2.32 6.52
N LEU A 12 -16.01 1.52 5.59
CA LEU A 12 -14.77 1.78 4.88
C LEU A 12 -15.12 2.33 3.50
N PHE A 13 -14.41 3.37 3.07
CA PHE A 13 -14.53 3.91 1.72
C PHE A 13 -13.14 3.92 1.08
N LEU A 14 -12.87 2.99 0.18
CA LEU A 14 -11.53 2.67 -0.31
C LEU A 14 -11.43 2.78 -1.83
N SER A 15 -10.22 3.05 -2.33
CA SER A 15 -9.88 3.02 -3.76
C SER A 15 -10.85 3.80 -4.68
N PRO A 16 -11.18 5.07 -4.40
CA PRO A 16 -12.16 5.78 -5.21
C PRO A 16 -11.63 6.15 -6.61
N GLN A 17 -12.51 6.13 -7.61
CA GLN A 17 -12.28 6.56 -9.00
C GLN A 17 -13.42 7.46 -9.47
N LEU A 18 -13.11 8.55 -10.17
CA LEU A 18 -14.10 9.46 -10.75
C LEU A 18 -14.35 9.09 -12.22
N ALA A 19 -15.61 8.92 -12.60
CA ALA A 19 -16.01 8.63 -13.97
C ALA A 19 -17.48 9.01 -14.20
N ASN A 20 -17.78 9.69 -15.32
CA ASN A 20 -19.15 10.06 -15.74
C ASN A 20 -20.00 10.69 -14.60
N ASP A 21 -19.46 11.67 -13.88
CA ASP A 21 -20.10 12.32 -12.72
C ASP A 21 -20.40 11.40 -11.52
N HIS A 22 -19.79 10.22 -11.45
CA HIS A 22 -19.91 9.29 -10.33
C HIS A 22 -18.55 9.00 -9.71
N ILE A 23 -18.53 8.79 -8.40
CA ILE A 23 -17.40 8.19 -7.70
C ILE A 23 -17.68 6.70 -7.52
N TYR A 24 -16.81 5.86 -8.07
CA TYR A 24 -16.79 4.41 -7.87
C TYR A 24 -15.80 4.08 -6.75
N PHE A 25 -16.16 3.21 -5.82
CA PHE A 25 -15.32 2.90 -4.67
C PHE A 25 -15.67 1.56 -4.05
N ILE A 26 -14.75 0.99 -3.27
CA ILE A 26 -15.00 -0.23 -2.51
C ILE A 26 -15.44 0.14 -1.09
N SER A 27 -16.49 -0.53 -0.61
CA SER A 27 -17.00 -0.32 0.74
C SER A 27 -17.61 -1.58 1.35
N ASN A 28 -17.71 -1.59 2.69
CA ASN A 28 -18.38 -2.63 3.48
C ASN A 28 -19.81 -2.24 3.89
N LEU A 29 -20.48 -1.31 3.17
CA LEU A 29 -21.84 -0.85 3.46
C LEU A 29 -22.88 -1.96 3.63
N SER A 30 -22.72 -3.07 2.89
CA SER A 30 -23.56 -4.28 2.93
C SER A 30 -23.14 -5.29 3.99
N GLY A 31 -22.15 -4.97 4.84
CA GLY A 31 -21.56 -5.88 5.82
C GLY A 31 -20.44 -6.78 5.28
N HIS A 32 -20.16 -6.70 3.98
CA HIS A 32 -19.00 -7.30 3.32
C HIS A 32 -18.47 -6.32 2.27
N MET A 33 -17.20 -6.46 1.88
CA MET A 33 -16.59 -5.57 0.89
C MET A 33 -17.24 -5.78 -0.47
N SER A 34 -17.71 -4.71 -1.10
CA SER A 34 -18.31 -4.74 -2.43
C SER A 34 -17.99 -3.44 -3.17
N LEU A 35 -18.27 -3.42 -4.46
CA LEU A 35 -18.09 -2.23 -5.29
C LEU A 35 -19.37 -1.40 -5.27
N TYR A 36 -19.21 -0.10 -5.06
CA TYR A 36 -20.28 0.89 -5.05
C TYR A 36 -20.00 2.02 -6.02
N ARG A 37 -21.04 2.74 -6.41
CA ARG A 37 -20.93 4.08 -6.97
C ARG A 37 -21.83 5.06 -6.23
N MET A 38 -21.53 6.35 -6.32
CA MET A 38 -22.40 7.43 -5.87
C MET A 38 -22.20 8.67 -6.75
N ASP A 39 -23.19 9.55 -6.78
CA ASP A 39 -23.08 10.83 -7.51
C ASP A 39 -21.96 11.71 -6.95
N TYR A 40 -21.13 12.27 -7.83
CA TYR A 40 -20.10 13.26 -7.50
C TYR A 40 -20.70 14.64 -7.16
N GLY A 41 -21.80 14.98 -7.84
CA GLY A 41 -22.42 16.30 -7.89
C GLY A 41 -23.54 16.57 -6.89
N GLY A 42 -23.70 15.75 -5.83
CA GLY A 42 -24.71 15.98 -4.80
C GLY A 42 -24.63 17.42 -4.27
N ALA A 43 -25.78 18.11 -4.18
CA ALA A 43 -25.86 19.43 -3.55
C ALA A 43 -25.21 19.36 -2.17
N GLU A 44 -24.61 20.45 -1.68
CA GLU A 44 -23.90 20.51 -0.37
C GLU A 44 -24.72 19.99 0.85
N GLN A 45 -26.00 19.68 0.65
CA GLN A 45 -26.98 19.25 1.64
C GLN A 45 -27.54 17.83 1.41
N GLU A 46 -27.29 17.18 0.26
CA GLU A 46 -27.69 15.79 0.02
C GLU A 46 -26.48 14.87 0.20
N VAL A 47 -26.59 13.93 1.15
CA VAL A 47 -25.60 12.85 1.30
C VAL A 47 -25.75 11.94 0.08
N PRO A 48 -24.72 11.77 -0.77
CA PRO A 48 -24.80 10.88 -1.93
C PRO A 48 -25.21 9.49 -1.44
N SER A 49 -26.20 8.87 -2.08
CA SER A 49 -26.67 7.52 -1.73
C SER A 49 -25.86 6.49 -2.50
N PRO A 50 -25.00 5.69 -1.86
CA PRO A 50 -24.22 4.68 -2.56
C PRO A 50 -25.12 3.56 -3.11
N GLU A 51 -24.85 3.17 -4.35
CA GLU A 51 -25.51 2.06 -5.04
C GLU A 51 -24.53 0.88 -5.17
N PRO A 52 -24.87 -0.34 -4.71
CA PRO A 52 -24.02 -1.51 -4.92
C PRO A 52 -24.02 -1.93 -6.40
N LEU A 53 -22.86 -2.26 -6.93
CA LEU A 53 -22.67 -2.66 -8.33
C LEU A 53 -22.55 -4.18 -8.52
N LEU A 54 -22.37 -4.93 -7.44
CA LEU A 54 -22.24 -6.38 -7.46
C LEU A 54 -23.41 -7.06 -6.72
N PRO A 55 -23.77 -8.30 -7.12
CA PRO A 55 -24.71 -9.12 -6.37
C PRO A 55 -24.28 -9.31 -4.90
N PRO A 56 -25.23 -9.37 -3.94
CA PRO A 56 -24.93 -9.36 -2.50
C PRO A 56 -24.25 -10.62 -1.97
N HIS A 57 -24.09 -11.66 -2.79
CA HIS A 57 -23.37 -12.89 -2.44
C HIS A 57 -21.90 -12.87 -2.89
N ILE A 58 -21.49 -11.85 -3.64
CA ILE A 58 -20.11 -11.67 -4.08
C ILE A 58 -19.44 -10.67 -3.13
N SER A 59 -18.41 -11.12 -2.43
CA SER A 59 -17.55 -10.26 -1.64
C SER A 59 -16.26 -10.00 -2.41
N LEU A 60 -15.84 -8.74 -2.43
CA LEU A 60 -14.48 -8.37 -2.82
C LEU A 60 -13.53 -8.56 -1.63
N GLN A 61 -12.24 -8.61 -1.92
CA GLN A 61 -11.21 -8.58 -0.89
C GLN A 61 -10.93 -7.14 -0.46
N ASN A 62 -10.43 -6.95 0.77
CA ASN A 62 -9.88 -5.65 1.16
C ASN A 62 -8.70 -5.29 0.24
N PRO A 63 -8.73 -4.15 -0.47
CA PRO A 63 -7.65 -3.76 -1.39
C PRO A 63 -6.27 -3.71 -0.76
N THR A 64 -6.15 -3.48 0.56
CA THR A 64 -4.86 -3.47 1.26
C THR A 64 -4.20 -4.85 1.35
N LEU A 65 -4.92 -5.92 0.99
CA LEU A 65 -4.44 -7.31 0.98
C LEU A 65 -4.16 -7.83 -0.44
N MET A 66 -4.49 -7.06 -1.47
CA MET A 66 -4.31 -7.46 -2.85
C MET A 66 -3.01 -6.88 -3.41
N ASN A 67 -2.37 -7.64 -4.30
CA ASN A 67 -1.36 -7.07 -5.17
C ASN A 67 -2.08 -6.42 -6.36
N GLY A 68 -1.76 -5.16 -6.67
CA GLY A 68 -2.41 -4.41 -7.75
C GLY A 68 -3.80 -3.87 -7.37
N GLN A 69 -4.61 -3.60 -8.39
CA GLN A 69 -5.90 -2.94 -8.27
C GLN A 69 -7.05 -3.95 -8.18
N SER A 70 -8.02 -3.68 -7.30
CA SER A 70 -9.24 -4.50 -7.18
C SER A 70 -10.26 -4.25 -8.30
N PHE A 71 -10.26 -3.06 -8.90
CA PHE A 71 -11.15 -2.72 -10.01
C PHE A 71 -10.63 -1.52 -10.83
N GLN A 72 -11.16 -1.35 -12.03
CA GLN A 72 -10.96 -0.17 -12.88
C GLN A 72 -12.22 0.14 -13.68
N VAL A 73 -12.61 1.42 -13.69
CA VAL A 73 -13.73 1.92 -14.50
C VAL A 73 -13.26 2.27 -15.91
N PHE A 74 -14.02 1.83 -16.92
CA PHE A 74 -13.81 2.14 -18.34
C PHE A 74 -15.04 2.83 -18.92
N PRO A 75 -15.14 4.17 -18.80
CA PRO A 75 -16.33 4.92 -19.18
C PRO A 75 -16.70 4.76 -20.66
N LYS A 76 -15.69 4.75 -21.55
CA LYS A 76 -15.87 4.61 -23.01
C LYS A 76 -16.47 3.25 -23.39
N LEU A 77 -16.18 2.20 -22.62
CA LEU A 77 -16.74 0.86 -22.81
C LEU A 77 -18.09 0.66 -22.13
N GLY A 78 -18.50 1.57 -21.24
CA GLY A 78 -19.66 1.35 -20.40
C GLY A 78 -19.48 0.16 -19.45
N LYS A 79 -18.24 -0.07 -18.96
CA LYS A 79 -17.91 -1.23 -18.12
C LYS A 79 -17.01 -0.89 -16.94
N VAL A 80 -17.01 -1.79 -15.96
CA VAL A 80 -16.02 -1.88 -14.89
C VAL A 80 -15.36 -3.25 -14.96
N LEU A 81 -14.03 -3.27 -14.95
CA LEU A 81 -13.24 -4.47 -14.71
C LEU A 81 -13.07 -4.65 -13.19
N VAL A 82 -13.37 -5.82 -12.67
CA VAL A 82 -13.30 -6.14 -11.24
C VAL A 82 -12.52 -7.44 -11.05
N MET A 83 -11.64 -7.49 -10.07
CA MET A 83 -10.86 -8.66 -9.71
C MET A 83 -11.58 -9.43 -8.59
N ILE A 84 -11.96 -10.67 -8.84
CA ILE A 84 -12.79 -11.48 -7.94
C ILE A 84 -12.11 -12.84 -7.71
N ASP A 85 -11.97 -13.27 -6.46
CA ASP A 85 -11.53 -14.63 -6.11
C ASP A 85 -12.73 -15.53 -5.80
N ASN A 86 -12.48 -16.81 -5.50
CA ASN A 86 -13.54 -17.74 -5.13
C ASN A 86 -13.41 -18.15 -3.66
N ASP A 87 -14.25 -17.56 -2.81
CA ASP A 87 -14.33 -17.83 -1.36
C ASP A 87 -13.00 -17.62 -0.61
N GLY A 88 -12.26 -16.56 -0.96
CA GLY A 88 -11.03 -16.18 -0.24
C GLY A 88 -9.84 -17.08 -0.55
N ASP A 89 -9.87 -17.83 -1.66
CA ASP A 89 -8.74 -18.63 -2.11
C ASP A 89 -7.59 -17.80 -2.71
N GLU A 90 -7.76 -16.47 -2.74
CA GLU A 90 -6.83 -15.47 -3.27
C GLU A 90 -6.53 -15.62 -4.77
N ALA A 91 -7.21 -16.51 -5.49
CA ALA A 91 -7.00 -16.75 -6.90
C ALA A 91 -7.86 -15.82 -7.75
N TYR A 92 -7.56 -14.52 -7.67
CA TYR A 92 -8.33 -13.50 -8.36
C TYR A 92 -8.37 -13.71 -9.87
N GLN A 93 -9.54 -13.50 -10.45
CA GLN A 93 -9.83 -13.55 -11.88
C GLN A 93 -10.42 -12.22 -12.35
N PRO A 94 -10.08 -11.76 -13.56
CA PRO A 94 -10.67 -10.55 -14.13
C PRO A 94 -12.11 -10.81 -14.61
N MET A 95 -13.01 -9.95 -14.18
CA MET A 95 -14.44 -10.03 -14.48
C MET A 95 -14.97 -8.67 -14.94
N MET A 96 -15.95 -8.65 -15.84
CA MET A 96 -16.56 -7.43 -16.38
C MET A 96 -18.00 -7.26 -15.89
N ILE A 97 -18.36 -6.04 -15.51
CA ILE A 97 -19.74 -5.64 -15.22
C ILE A 97 -20.12 -4.35 -15.97
N PRO A 98 -21.41 -4.06 -16.21
CA PRO A 98 -21.89 -2.74 -16.63
C PRO A 98 -21.54 -1.64 -15.61
N LEU A 99 -21.50 -0.36 -16.03
CA LEU A 99 -21.30 0.79 -15.12
C LEU A 99 -22.37 0.91 -14.05
N GLU A 100 -23.57 0.39 -14.33
CA GLU A 100 -24.78 0.37 -13.51
C GLU A 100 -24.83 -0.83 -12.58
N GLY A 101 -23.83 -1.71 -12.67
CA GLY A 101 -23.77 -2.95 -11.94
C GLY A 101 -24.46 -4.11 -12.64
N GLY A 102 -24.18 -5.31 -12.18
CA GLY A 102 -24.70 -6.53 -12.77
C GLY A 102 -23.94 -7.77 -12.33
N TYR A 103 -24.31 -8.91 -12.91
CA TYR A 103 -23.58 -10.15 -12.69
C TYR A 103 -22.21 -10.06 -13.40
N PRO A 104 -21.10 -10.34 -12.70
CA PRO A 104 -19.78 -10.36 -13.32
C PRO A 104 -19.65 -11.48 -14.36
N GLU A 105 -19.10 -11.14 -15.52
CA GLU A 105 -18.80 -12.08 -16.59
C GLU A 105 -17.28 -12.20 -16.76
N PRO A 106 -16.70 -13.42 -16.86
CA PRO A 106 -15.27 -13.58 -16.98
C PRO A 106 -14.75 -13.02 -18.31
N ILE A 107 -13.53 -12.50 -18.29
CA ILE A 107 -12.80 -12.09 -19.48
C ILE A 107 -11.45 -12.82 -19.52
N PHE A 108 -11.06 -13.31 -20.71
CA PHE A 108 -9.82 -14.08 -20.90
C PHE A 108 -9.72 -15.38 -20.08
N GLU A 109 -10.85 -16.01 -19.75
CA GLU A 109 -10.93 -17.24 -18.93
C GLU A 109 -10.01 -18.35 -19.43
N ASP A 110 -9.97 -18.57 -20.75
CA ASP A 110 -9.14 -19.60 -21.38
C ASP A 110 -7.64 -19.45 -21.09
N ILE A 111 -7.19 -18.22 -20.78
CA ILE A 111 -5.80 -17.88 -20.49
C ILE A 111 -5.52 -17.97 -18.98
N PHE A 112 -6.48 -17.55 -18.15
CA PHE A 112 -6.25 -17.30 -16.72
C PHE A 112 -6.80 -18.35 -15.75
N LYS A 113 -7.56 -19.34 -16.23
CA LYS A 113 -8.18 -20.39 -15.40
C LYS A 113 -7.23 -21.08 -14.40
N ASP A 114 -5.95 -21.22 -14.74
CA ASP A 114 -4.93 -21.91 -13.93
C ASP A 114 -3.95 -20.93 -13.28
N HIS A 115 -4.33 -19.66 -13.13
CA HIS A 115 -3.48 -18.59 -12.60
C HIS A 115 -4.15 -17.87 -11.43
N GLN A 116 -3.32 -17.25 -10.59
CA GLN A 116 -3.71 -16.12 -9.76
C GLN A 116 -3.37 -14.84 -10.54
N VAL A 117 -4.34 -13.96 -10.77
CA VAL A 117 -4.18 -12.79 -11.65
C VAL A 117 -4.28 -11.48 -10.87
N ASN A 118 -3.34 -10.58 -11.09
CA ASN A 118 -3.33 -9.24 -10.51
C ASN A 118 -3.45 -8.21 -11.62
N LEU A 119 -4.32 -7.22 -11.44
CA LEU A 119 -4.44 -6.05 -12.32
C LEU A 119 -3.39 -5.01 -11.89
N ILE A 120 -2.36 -4.80 -12.69
CA ILE A 120 -1.17 -4.06 -12.26
C ILE A 120 -1.01 -2.69 -12.93
N HIS A 121 -1.63 -2.48 -14.09
CA HIS A 121 -1.65 -1.18 -14.77
C HIS A 121 -2.94 -1.02 -15.56
N THR A 122 -3.45 0.20 -15.63
CA THR A 122 -4.70 0.56 -16.28
C THR A 122 -4.58 1.93 -16.95
N GLU A 123 -5.13 2.04 -18.16
CA GLU A 123 -5.33 3.31 -18.85
C GLU A 123 -6.76 3.34 -19.40
N SER A 124 -7.63 4.09 -18.72
CA SER A 124 -9.04 4.18 -19.06
C SER A 124 -9.29 4.85 -20.40
N ASP A 125 -8.38 5.73 -20.85
CA ASP A 125 -8.57 6.44 -22.11
C ASP A 125 -8.40 5.55 -23.34
N THR A 126 -7.49 4.58 -23.25
CA THR A 126 -7.16 3.65 -24.33
C THR A 126 -7.78 2.26 -24.12
N ASN A 127 -8.54 2.07 -23.04
CA ASN A 127 -9.09 0.78 -22.62
C ASN A 127 -8.00 -0.29 -22.41
N THR A 128 -6.79 0.13 -22.02
CA THR A 128 -5.64 -0.77 -21.88
C THR A 128 -5.49 -1.24 -20.45
N VAL A 129 -5.22 -2.54 -20.28
CA VAL A 129 -4.95 -3.17 -18.98
C VAL A 129 -3.76 -4.07 -19.06
N TRP A 130 -2.99 -4.12 -17.97
CA TRP A 130 -1.91 -5.07 -17.81
C TRP A 130 -2.19 -6.01 -16.64
N PHE A 131 -1.95 -7.28 -16.88
CA PHE A 131 -2.12 -8.34 -15.90
C PHE A 131 -0.77 -8.96 -15.55
N TRP A 132 -0.61 -9.31 -14.28
CA TRP A 132 0.44 -10.20 -13.82
C TRP A 132 -0.18 -11.47 -13.27
N ALA A 133 0.17 -12.60 -13.87
CA ALA A 133 -0.45 -13.89 -13.62
C ALA A 133 0.60 -14.89 -13.13
N SER A 134 0.41 -15.37 -11.90
CA SER A 134 1.22 -16.43 -11.31
C SER A 134 0.56 -17.78 -11.59
N SER A 135 1.28 -18.70 -12.24
CA SER A 135 0.75 -20.02 -12.54
C SER A 135 0.56 -20.84 -11.27
N ARG A 136 -0.56 -21.57 -11.19
CA ARG A 136 -0.85 -22.50 -10.09
C ARG A 136 -0.34 -23.93 -10.35
N VAL A 137 0.17 -24.20 -11.56
CA VAL A 137 0.59 -25.54 -12.00
C VAL A 137 2.10 -25.66 -12.25
N GLU A 138 2.81 -24.53 -12.32
CA GLU A 138 4.26 -24.47 -12.53
C GLU A 138 4.84 -23.20 -11.87
N PRO A 139 6.13 -23.18 -11.52
CA PRO A 139 6.78 -22.03 -10.89
C PRO A 139 7.09 -20.93 -11.93
N MET A 140 6.07 -20.42 -12.60
CA MET A 140 6.21 -19.43 -13.68
C MET A 140 5.22 -18.29 -13.51
N ASN A 141 5.72 -17.07 -13.69
CA ASN A 141 4.92 -15.86 -13.75
C ASN A 141 4.88 -15.35 -15.19
N ARG A 142 3.78 -14.71 -15.55
CA ARG A 142 3.55 -14.14 -16.88
C ARG A 142 2.93 -12.77 -16.77
N SER A 143 3.34 -11.88 -17.65
CA SER A 143 2.70 -10.58 -17.81
C SER A 143 1.99 -10.48 -19.15
N TYR A 144 0.85 -9.80 -19.14
CA TYR A 144 0.00 -9.64 -20.31
C TYR A 144 -0.44 -8.19 -20.44
N ARG A 145 -0.61 -7.72 -21.67
CA ARG A 145 -1.29 -6.47 -22.01
C ARG A 145 -2.53 -6.82 -22.82
N ALA A 146 -3.67 -6.20 -22.52
CA ALA A 146 -4.85 -6.28 -23.36
C ALA A 146 -5.40 -4.88 -23.66
N ASN A 147 -5.88 -4.67 -24.88
CA ASN A 147 -6.90 -3.65 -25.11
C ASN A 147 -8.25 -4.33 -24.95
N LEU A 148 -9.11 -3.81 -24.06
CA LEU A 148 -10.39 -4.43 -23.75
C LEU A 148 -11.42 -4.23 -24.88
N GLU A 149 -11.23 -3.24 -25.74
CA GLU A 149 -12.09 -2.94 -26.89
C GLU A 149 -11.73 -3.82 -28.10
N THR A 150 -12.72 -4.48 -28.67
CA THR A 150 -12.58 -5.20 -29.95
C THR A 150 -12.73 -4.25 -31.14
N ALA A 151 -12.39 -4.72 -32.35
CA ALA A 151 -12.55 -3.92 -33.58
C ALA A 151 -14.00 -3.52 -33.90
N ASP A 152 -15.00 -4.22 -33.33
CA ASP A 152 -16.42 -3.89 -33.46
C ASP A 152 -16.98 -3.07 -32.28
N GLY A 153 -16.11 -2.64 -31.35
CA GLY A 153 -16.46 -1.83 -30.19
C GLY A 153 -17.08 -2.62 -29.02
N SER A 154 -17.05 -3.95 -29.07
CA SER A 154 -17.45 -4.83 -27.98
C SER A 154 -16.29 -5.10 -27.00
N VAL A 155 -16.56 -5.87 -25.95
CA VAL A 155 -15.59 -6.18 -24.88
C VAL A 155 -14.96 -7.53 -25.17
N GLY A 156 -13.64 -7.63 -25.01
CA GLY A 156 -12.88 -8.87 -25.21
C GLY A 156 -11.77 -8.75 -26.25
N GLY A 157 -11.14 -7.57 -26.38
CA GLY A 157 -10.08 -7.30 -27.35
C GLY A 157 -8.83 -8.17 -27.18
N GLU A 158 -7.81 -7.91 -28.00
CA GLU A 158 -6.62 -8.77 -28.07
C GLU A 158 -5.76 -8.68 -26.81
N ILE A 159 -5.37 -9.84 -26.28
CA ILE A 159 -4.45 -9.99 -25.15
C ILE A 159 -3.13 -10.59 -25.63
N VAL A 160 -2.05 -9.90 -25.29
CA VAL A 160 -0.68 -10.20 -25.73
C VAL A 160 0.18 -10.52 -24.51
N LYS A 161 0.89 -11.66 -24.55
CA LYS A 161 1.91 -11.98 -23.54
C LYS A 161 3.13 -11.06 -23.72
N LEU A 162 3.44 -10.29 -22.68
CA LEU A 162 4.59 -9.38 -22.65
C LEU A 162 5.86 -10.16 -22.31
N ASP A 163 5.88 -10.87 -21.18
CA ASP A 163 7.05 -11.60 -20.71
C ASP A 163 6.66 -12.81 -19.85
N GLU A 164 7.62 -13.71 -19.64
CA GLU A 164 7.48 -14.81 -18.68
C GLU A 164 8.79 -15.10 -17.95
N SER A 165 8.70 -15.39 -16.66
CA SER A 165 9.86 -15.64 -15.82
C SER A 165 9.48 -16.33 -14.50
N MET A 166 10.37 -17.21 -14.02
CA MET A 166 10.24 -17.78 -12.66
C MET A 166 10.40 -16.72 -11.57
N TYR A 167 11.11 -15.64 -11.87
CA TYR A 167 11.54 -14.62 -10.92
C TYR A 167 10.84 -13.27 -11.14
N GLY A 168 9.86 -13.20 -12.03
CA GLY A 168 9.14 -11.97 -12.31
C GLY A 168 8.55 -11.92 -13.70
N GLY A 169 9.14 -11.10 -14.57
CA GLY A 169 8.50 -10.61 -15.79
C GLY A 169 7.50 -9.49 -15.51
N PHE A 170 7.77 -8.69 -14.47
CA PHE A 170 6.91 -7.57 -14.04
C PHE A 170 7.03 -6.44 -15.03
N PRO A 171 5.96 -6.03 -15.72
CA PRO A 171 6.03 -4.86 -16.58
C PRO A 171 5.93 -3.63 -15.66
N ILE A 172 7.00 -2.84 -15.65
CA ILE A 172 7.19 -1.72 -14.71
C ILE A 172 7.25 -0.37 -15.41
N GLY A 173 7.11 -0.33 -16.74
CA GLY A 173 7.05 0.91 -17.50
C GLY A 173 6.76 0.67 -18.98
N ALA A 174 6.11 1.62 -19.64
CA ALA A 174 5.93 1.61 -21.09
C ALA A 174 5.91 3.02 -21.68
N THR A 175 6.14 3.05 -22.98
CA THR A 175 5.85 4.20 -23.84
C THR A 175 4.34 4.34 -24.03
N GLU A 176 3.87 5.54 -24.34
CA GLU A 176 2.44 5.84 -24.48
C GLU A 176 1.76 5.01 -25.58
N ASP A 177 2.48 4.72 -26.67
CA ASP A 177 2.01 3.86 -27.75
C ASP A 177 2.25 2.35 -27.50
N TYR A 178 2.82 2.02 -26.35
CA TYR A 178 3.22 0.68 -25.93
C TYR A 178 4.15 -0.05 -26.91
N SER A 179 4.88 0.68 -27.76
CA SER A 179 5.90 0.13 -28.67
C SER A 179 7.12 -0.40 -27.90
N LYS A 180 7.37 0.16 -26.71
CA LYS A 180 8.42 -0.26 -25.78
C LYS A 180 7.86 -0.51 -24.39
N THR A 181 8.37 -1.54 -23.72
CA THR A 181 8.02 -1.91 -22.35
C THR A 181 9.29 -2.26 -21.56
N ILE A 182 9.40 -1.74 -20.34
CA ILE A 182 10.37 -2.21 -19.36
C ILE A 182 9.76 -3.35 -18.55
N VAL A 183 10.43 -4.49 -18.54
CA VAL A 183 10.07 -5.66 -17.75
C VAL A 183 11.17 -5.98 -16.74
N GLY A 184 10.80 -6.39 -15.54
CA GLY A 184 11.71 -6.65 -14.42
C GLY A 184 11.66 -8.09 -13.93
N ASP A 185 12.82 -8.63 -13.55
CA ASP A 185 12.96 -9.82 -12.71
C ASP A 185 13.47 -9.41 -11.33
N GLY A 186 12.94 -10.03 -10.27
CA GLY A 186 13.35 -9.81 -8.89
C GLY A 186 13.95 -11.07 -8.28
N TYR A 187 15.19 -10.98 -7.78
CA TYR A 187 15.89 -12.11 -7.14
C TYR A 187 15.97 -12.00 -5.61
N GLY A 188 15.16 -11.11 -5.05
CA GLY A 188 15.09 -10.81 -3.61
C GLY A 188 14.78 -9.35 -3.38
N ALA A 189 14.59 -8.98 -2.11
CA ALA A 189 14.36 -7.59 -1.74
C ALA A 189 15.52 -6.71 -2.24
N GLY A 190 15.18 -5.71 -3.05
CA GLY A 190 16.13 -4.73 -3.60
C GLY A 190 16.98 -5.23 -4.76
N ASP A 191 16.82 -6.46 -5.23
CA ASP A 191 17.61 -7.02 -6.34
C ASP A 191 16.75 -7.19 -7.59
N ILE A 192 16.64 -6.10 -8.36
CA ILE A 192 15.83 -6.05 -9.58
C ILE A 192 16.73 -5.94 -10.81
N VAL A 193 16.43 -6.71 -11.84
CA VAL A 193 17.07 -6.63 -13.16
C VAL A 193 16.01 -6.25 -14.17
N ILE A 194 16.30 -5.22 -14.97
CA ILE A 194 15.33 -4.66 -15.91
C ILE A 194 15.79 -4.84 -17.35
N PHE A 195 14.81 -5.12 -18.21
CA PHE A 195 14.97 -5.39 -19.62
C PHE A 195 14.03 -4.53 -20.44
N LEU A 196 14.46 -4.13 -21.63
CA LEU A 196 13.65 -3.46 -22.63
C LEU A 196 13.10 -4.49 -23.61
N ARG A 197 11.78 -4.49 -23.78
CA ARG A 197 11.06 -5.23 -24.83
C ARG A 197 10.55 -4.22 -25.85
N GLU A 198 10.67 -4.55 -27.13
CA GLU A 198 10.14 -3.76 -28.24
C GLU A 198 9.10 -4.59 -28.99
N GLU A 199 7.97 -3.97 -29.33
CA GLU A 199 6.88 -4.67 -30.02
C GLU A 199 7.33 -5.16 -31.40
N GLY A 200 7.01 -6.42 -31.72
CA GLY A 200 7.42 -7.05 -32.98
C GLY A 200 8.89 -7.51 -33.02
N VAL A 201 9.67 -7.27 -31.97
CA VAL A 201 11.04 -7.77 -31.84
C VAL A 201 11.06 -8.98 -30.90
N GLU A 202 11.67 -10.09 -31.33
CA GLU A 202 11.78 -11.28 -30.50
C GLU A 202 12.84 -11.09 -29.40
N GLY A 203 12.45 -11.39 -28.15
CA GLY A 203 13.32 -11.31 -26.98
C GLY A 203 13.28 -9.96 -26.26
N LYS A 204 14.18 -9.81 -25.28
CA LYS A 204 14.32 -8.59 -24.45
C LYS A 204 15.80 -8.24 -24.28
N LYS A 205 16.11 -6.95 -24.27
CA LYS A 205 17.47 -6.42 -24.11
C LYS A 205 17.72 -6.04 -22.66
N LEU A 206 18.81 -6.53 -22.06
CA LEU A 206 19.22 -6.09 -20.73
C LEU A 206 19.45 -4.57 -20.72
N VAL A 207 18.81 -3.87 -19.78
CA VAL A 207 19.00 -2.44 -19.55
C VAL A 207 19.90 -2.21 -18.35
N TYR A 208 19.56 -2.80 -17.20
CA TYR A 208 20.32 -2.63 -15.96
C TYR A 208 20.18 -3.84 -15.03
N GLY A 209 21.22 -4.09 -14.23
CA GLY A 209 21.29 -5.19 -13.28
C GLY A 209 22.13 -6.37 -13.80
N VAL A 210 22.22 -7.42 -12.99
CA VAL A 210 22.97 -8.64 -13.32
C VAL A 210 22.01 -9.83 -13.31
N PRO A 211 21.62 -10.37 -14.48
CA PRO A 211 20.75 -11.55 -14.57
C PRO A 211 21.29 -12.72 -13.74
N LEU A 212 20.41 -13.50 -13.12
CA LEU A 212 20.82 -14.59 -12.23
C LEU A 212 21.73 -15.62 -12.93
N SER A 213 21.50 -15.89 -14.21
CA SER A 213 22.30 -16.79 -15.04
C SER A 213 23.74 -16.33 -15.29
N GLU A 214 24.02 -15.04 -15.11
CA GLU A 214 25.33 -14.44 -15.34
C GLU A 214 26.14 -14.28 -14.04
N ARG A 215 25.53 -14.59 -12.89
CA ARG A 215 26.16 -14.41 -11.59
C ARG A 215 27.14 -15.52 -11.25
N GLN A 216 28.26 -15.13 -10.66
CA GLN A 216 29.18 -16.08 -10.05
C GLN A 216 28.66 -16.52 -8.66
N PRO A 217 28.91 -17.77 -8.24
CA PRO A 217 28.58 -18.20 -6.88
C PRO A 217 29.16 -17.27 -5.81
N GLY A 218 28.28 -16.75 -4.93
CA GLY A 218 28.66 -15.81 -3.87
C GLY A 218 28.89 -14.37 -4.33
N GLN A 219 28.67 -14.04 -5.61
CA GLN A 219 28.69 -12.67 -6.08
C GLN A 219 27.64 -11.84 -5.34
N GLN A 220 28.09 -10.76 -4.72
CA GLN A 220 27.17 -9.78 -4.15
C GLN A 220 26.72 -8.80 -5.23
N VAL A 221 25.41 -8.59 -5.31
CA VAL A 221 24.79 -7.60 -6.17
C VAL A 221 24.31 -6.47 -5.26
N PRO A 222 24.75 -5.22 -5.48
CA PRO A 222 24.25 -4.07 -4.74
C PRO A 222 22.73 -3.95 -4.92
N PRO A 223 21.98 -3.66 -3.85
CA PRO A 223 20.55 -3.41 -3.98
C PRO A 223 20.32 -2.16 -4.83
N ASN A 224 19.31 -2.22 -5.67
CA ASN A 224 18.87 -1.12 -6.53
C ASN A 224 17.38 -0.80 -6.34
N SER A 225 16.57 -1.73 -5.83
CA SER A 225 15.13 -1.59 -5.62
C SER A 225 14.40 -0.90 -6.78
N ILE A 226 14.81 -1.17 -8.03
CA ILE A 226 14.22 -0.49 -9.18
C ILE A 226 12.73 -0.83 -9.25
N GLY A 227 11.89 0.21 -9.18
CA GLY A 227 10.44 0.11 -9.25
C GLY A 227 9.89 0.63 -10.58
N GLU A 228 8.78 1.34 -10.50
CA GLU A 228 8.12 1.95 -11.65
C GLU A 228 9.09 2.83 -12.47
N CYS A 229 9.04 2.65 -13.79
CA CYS A 229 9.87 3.28 -14.80
C CYS A 229 9.00 4.10 -15.76
N HIS A 230 9.38 5.36 -15.97
CA HIS A 230 8.69 6.30 -16.84
C HIS A 230 9.61 6.64 -18.02
N PHE A 231 9.14 6.38 -19.24
CA PHE A 231 9.84 6.83 -20.44
C PHE A 231 9.77 8.34 -20.55
N VAL A 232 10.91 8.95 -20.84
CA VAL A 232 11.05 10.41 -20.96
C VAL A 232 12.01 10.79 -22.09
N ASN A 233 12.06 12.08 -22.43
CA ASN A 233 12.98 12.62 -23.43
C ASN A 233 12.83 11.91 -24.79
N ASP A 234 11.61 11.90 -25.33
CA ASP A 234 11.23 11.18 -26.55
C ASP A 234 11.58 9.68 -26.50
N ASP A 235 11.25 9.02 -25.38
CA ASP A 235 11.46 7.59 -25.14
C ASP A 235 12.93 7.13 -25.24
N LYS A 236 13.87 8.05 -25.00
CA LYS A 236 15.32 7.79 -24.97
C LYS A 236 15.88 7.71 -23.55
N GLY A 237 15.14 8.18 -22.56
CA GLY A 237 15.52 8.10 -21.16
C GLY A 237 14.46 7.41 -20.31
N LEU A 238 14.86 6.99 -19.12
CA LEU A 238 14.00 6.47 -18.08
C LEU A 238 14.15 7.30 -16.80
N LEU A 239 13.03 7.68 -16.19
CA LEU A 239 12.97 8.08 -14.78
C LEU A 239 12.40 6.93 -13.96
N PHE A 240 13.03 6.59 -12.84
CA PHE A 240 12.58 5.44 -12.05
C PHE A 240 12.87 5.55 -10.57
N PHE A 241 11.98 4.96 -9.77
CA PHE A 241 12.14 4.75 -8.34
C PHE A 241 13.27 3.75 -8.07
N ASN A 242 14.12 4.02 -7.07
CA ASN A 242 15.26 3.15 -6.75
C ASN A 242 15.82 3.37 -5.34
N SER A 243 16.71 2.47 -4.89
CA SER A 243 17.58 2.59 -3.71
C SER A 243 19.08 2.73 -4.04
N ILE A 244 19.43 2.97 -5.31
CA ILE A 244 20.84 2.99 -5.78
C ILE A 244 21.64 4.10 -5.09
N PHE A 245 21.02 5.26 -4.89
CA PHE A 245 21.70 6.47 -4.40
C PHE A 245 21.30 6.85 -2.96
N SER A 246 20.22 6.29 -2.44
CA SER A 246 19.69 6.61 -1.11
C SER A 246 19.00 5.40 -0.49
N ASP A 247 19.23 5.19 0.81
CA ASP A 247 18.59 4.12 1.58
C ASP A 247 17.08 4.34 1.74
N THR A 248 16.64 5.60 1.78
CA THR A 248 15.22 5.99 1.88
C THR A 248 14.54 6.11 0.52
N TYR A 249 15.14 5.47 -0.48
CA TYR A 249 14.80 5.53 -1.89
C TYR A 249 14.92 6.94 -2.51
N GLY A 250 14.79 6.99 -3.83
CA GLY A 250 14.85 8.22 -4.60
C GLY A 250 14.45 7.99 -6.05
N VAL A 251 14.61 9.04 -6.85
CA VAL A 251 14.40 9.00 -8.29
C VAL A 251 15.75 9.01 -8.99
N ALA A 252 15.89 8.24 -10.05
CA ALA A 252 17.06 8.27 -10.91
C ALA A 252 16.63 8.46 -12.36
N TYR A 253 17.49 9.13 -13.12
CA TYR A 253 17.42 9.23 -14.57
C TYR A 253 18.45 8.29 -15.20
N MET A 254 18.13 7.69 -16.33
CA MET A 254 19.08 6.89 -17.11
C MET A 254 18.82 7.07 -18.60
N ASP A 255 19.89 7.28 -19.38
CA ASP A 255 19.82 7.29 -20.84
C ASP A 255 19.84 5.84 -21.36
N LEU A 256 18.93 5.47 -22.26
CA LEU A 256 18.85 4.09 -22.78
C LEU A 256 20.00 3.72 -23.74
N ALA A 257 20.68 4.71 -24.32
CA ALA A 257 21.85 4.49 -25.17
C ALA A 257 23.12 4.24 -24.34
N ASP A 258 23.22 4.83 -23.14
CA ASP A 258 24.28 4.57 -22.15
C ASP A 258 23.64 4.37 -20.77
N PRO A 259 23.19 3.15 -20.43
CA PRO A 259 22.33 2.87 -19.27
C PRO A 259 23.10 2.93 -17.94
N LYS A 260 23.49 4.15 -17.58
CA LYS A 260 24.08 4.51 -16.29
C LYS A 260 23.10 5.39 -15.52
N PRO A 261 22.56 4.89 -14.39
CA PRO A 261 21.73 5.69 -13.50
C PRO A 261 22.43 6.96 -13.02
N GLN A 262 21.68 8.05 -12.96
CA GLN A 262 22.07 9.35 -12.42
C GLN A 262 21.04 9.77 -11.38
N PRO A 263 21.45 10.24 -10.19
CA PRO A 263 20.50 10.65 -9.16
C PRO A 263 19.72 11.89 -9.62
N VAL A 264 18.41 11.88 -9.37
CA VAL A 264 17.58 13.09 -9.47
C VAL A 264 17.56 13.77 -8.10
N THR A 265 17.85 15.07 -8.10
CA THR A 265 17.77 15.88 -6.87
C THR A 265 16.32 16.23 -6.61
N ILE A 266 15.80 15.91 -5.42
CA ILE A 266 14.46 16.33 -4.97
C ILE A 266 14.62 17.55 -4.06
N ILE A 267 13.79 18.57 -4.27
CA ILE A 267 13.75 19.78 -3.43
C ILE A 267 12.31 20.21 -3.18
N GLY A 268 12.07 20.93 -2.08
CA GLY A 268 10.77 21.51 -1.75
C GLY A 268 9.93 20.68 -0.77
N GLU A 269 10.54 19.66 -0.16
CA GLU A 269 9.95 18.88 0.92
C GLU A 269 9.47 19.81 2.04
N GLN A 270 8.18 19.71 2.38
CA GLN A 270 7.59 20.43 3.52
C GLN A 270 7.40 19.53 4.75
N HIS A 271 7.61 18.23 4.58
CA HIS A 271 7.51 17.25 5.65
C HIS A 271 8.77 17.22 6.51
N THR A 272 8.61 16.81 7.76
CA THR A 272 9.70 16.58 8.70
C THR A 272 9.48 15.26 9.41
N GLY A 273 10.54 14.52 9.66
CA GLY A 273 10.47 13.21 10.30
C GLY A 273 11.37 12.22 9.60
N LEU A 274 11.24 10.94 9.96
CA LEU A 274 11.96 9.87 9.29
C LEU A 274 10.99 9.05 8.45
N GLY A 275 11.42 8.70 7.25
CA GLY A 275 10.51 8.13 6.29
C GLY A 275 11.20 7.73 5.01
N VAL A 276 10.38 7.36 4.04
CA VAL A 276 10.83 6.95 2.71
C VAL A 276 9.95 7.55 1.62
N LEU A 277 10.54 7.73 0.44
CA LEU A 277 9.76 7.87 -0.79
C LEU A 277 9.03 6.55 -1.04
N GLU A 278 7.73 6.59 -1.34
CA GLU A 278 6.92 5.40 -1.62
C GLU A 278 6.52 5.30 -3.10
N GLU A 279 6.22 6.43 -3.74
CA GLU A 279 5.69 6.42 -5.11
C GLU A 279 6.11 7.66 -5.91
N VAL A 280 6.34 7.45 -7.21
CA VAL A 280 6.64 8.49 -8.20
C VAL A 280 5.80 8.19 -9.43
N ARG A 281 4.73 8.95 -9.62
CA ARG A 281 3.79 8.73 -10.73
C ARG A 281 3.87 9.86 -11.73
N TYR A 282 4.12 9.53 -12.99
CA TYR A 282 4.01 10.48 -14.10
C TYR A 282 2.55 10.84 -14.34
N VAL A 283 2.28 12.12 -14.64
CA VAL A 283 0.94 12.59 -15.00
C VAL A 283 0.90 12.97 -16.48
N GLU A 284 1.57 14.07 -16.82
CA GLU A 284 1.70 14.57 -18.19
C GLU A 284 2.83 15.62 -18.25
N GLY A 285 3.51 15.73 -19.40
CA GLY A 285 4.54 16.74 -19.62
C GLY A 285 5.69 16.63 -18.62
N ASP A 286 5.82 17.61 -17.73
CA ASP A 286 6.79 17.63 -16.64
C ASP A 286 6.16 17.43 -15.25
N ARG A 287 4.86 17.13 -15.17
CA ARG A 287 4.12 16.97 -13.92
C ARG A 287 4.17 15.53 -13.41
N PHE A 288 4.49 15.41 -12.11
CA PHE A 288 4.55 14.16 -11.37
C PHE A 288 3.75 14.26 -10.06
N LEU A 289 3.39 13.11 -9.52
CA LEU A 289 2.83 12.96 -8.19
C LEU A 289 3.81 12.15 -7.34
N ILE A 290 4.09 12.64 -6.13
CA ILE A 290 5.12 12.08 -5.26
C ILE A 290 4.50 11.76 -3.89
N SER A 291 4.62 10.50 -3.49
CA SER A 291 4.14 10.01 -2.20
C SER A 291 5.32 9.69 -1.29
N TYR A 292 5.27 10.18 -0.05
CA TYR A 292 6.17 9.81 1.03
C TYR A 292 5.38 9.21 2.19
N ASN A 293 6.02 8.29 2.90
CA ASN A 293 5.59 7.85 4.21
C ASN A 293 6.60 8.33 5.24
N ILE A 294 6.14 9.21 6.11
CA ILE A 294 6.94 9.87 7.14
C ILE A 294 6.36 9.50 8.50
N ASP A 295 7.12 8.74 9.29
CA ASP A 295 6.73 8.19 10.60
C ASP A 295 5.32 7.53 10.56
N GLY A 296 5.03 6.79 9.49
CA GLY A 296 3.77 6.09 9.27
C GLY A 296 2.65 6.94 8.66
N CYS A 297 2.87 8.23 8.40
CA CYS A 297 1.87 9.15 7.85
C CYS A 297 2.15 9.48 6.39
N ALA A 298 1.08 9.58 5.60
CA ALA A 298 1.16 9.92 4.18
C ALA A 298 1.45 11.41 3.96
N TRP A 299 2.34 11.69 3.03
CA TRP A 299 2.55 12.99 2.42
C TRP A 299 2.50 12.86 0.91
N PHE A 300 1.68 13.69 0.26
CA PHE A 300 1.44 13.60 -1.18
C PHE A 300 1.62 14.96 -1.82
N TYR A 301 2.41 15.02 -2.90
CA TYR A 301 2.81 16.25 -3.55
C TYR A 301 2.49 16.24 -5.04
N GLU A 302 2.09 17.38 -5.58
CA GLU A 302 2.34 17.70 -6.99
C GLU A 302 3.80 18.13 -7.15
N ALA A 303 4.47 17.63 -8.18
CA ALA A 303 5.87 17.93 -8.46
C ALA A 303 6.09 18.25 -9.94
N THR A 304 7.14 19.01 -10.22
CA THR A 304 7.58 19.36 -11.58
C THR A 304 9.01 18.88 -11.79
N PHE A 305 9.27 18.20 -12.91
CA PHE A 305 10.58 17.70 -13.26
C PHE A 305 11.33 18.60 -14.25
N HIS A 306 12.54 19.01 -13.88
CA HIS A 306 13.42 19.80 -14.72
C HIS A 306 14.52 18.94 -15.33
N PHE A 307 14.31 18.53 -16.59
CA PHE A 307 15.21 17.66 -17.34
C PHE A 307 16.66 18.17 -17.42
N ALA A 308 16.86 19.47 -17.63
CA ALA A 308 18.19 20.04 -17.81
C ALA A 308 19.09 19.94 -16.56
N THR A 309 18.48 19.91 -15.37
CA THR A 309 19.19 19.89 -14.08
C THR A 309 18.98 18.58 -13.31
N LEU A 310 18.19 17.64 -13.85
CA LEU A 310 17.74 16.43 -13.17
C LEU A 310 17.21 16.75 -11.77
N THR A 311 16.30 17.72 -11.70
CA THR A 311 15.72 18.19 -10.43
C THR A 311 14.22 17.98 -10.44
N LEU A 312 13.70 17.36 -9.39
CA LEU A 312 12.28 17.20 -9.13
C LEU A 312 11.88 18.19 -8.03
N VAL A 313 11.09 19.20 -8.38
CA VAL A 313 10.65 20.25 -7.46
C VAL A 313 9.28 19.90 -6.93
N LEU A 314 9.18 19.62 -5.64
CA LEU A 314 7.92 19.42 -4.95
C LEU A 314 7.23 20.78 -4.79
N GLY A 315 6.04 20.88 -5.36
CA GLY A 315 5.21 22.07 -5.34
C GLY A 315 4.17 22.01 -4.24
N ARG A 316 2.92 21.72 -4.64
CA ARG A 316 1.76 21.76 -3.75
C ARG A 316 1.67 20.48 -2.92
N VAL A 317 1.39 20.64 -1.62
CA VAL A 317 1.03 19.53 -0.74
C VAL A 317 -0.46 19.23 -0.94
N LEU A 318 -0.77 18.03 -1.40
CA LEU A 318 -2.13 17.51 -1.55
C LEU A 318 -2.60 16.80 -0.27
N VAL A 319 -1.71 16.09 0.42
CA VAL A 319 -1.95 15.36 1.68
C VAL A 319 -0.75 15.53 2.60
N GLY A 320 -0.99 15.63 3.91
CA GLY A 320 0.05 15.79 4.94
C GLY A 320 -0.10 17.06 5.79
N GLN A 321 -1.02 17.95 5.44
CA GLN A 321 -1.28 19.22 6.13
C GLN A 321 -2.78 19.45 6.35
N GLY A 322 -3.12 20.36 7.29
CA GLY A 322 -4.50 20.76 7.58
C GLY A 322 -5.37 19.56 7.97
N ASP A 323 -6.56 19.49 7.37
CA ASP A 323 -7.53 18.41 7.61
C ASP A 323 -7.07 17.04 7.07
N LEU A 324 -6.00 17.01 6.27
CA LEU A 324 -5.40 15.80 5.68
C LEU A 324 -4.02 15.48 6.30
N ALA A 325 -3.79 15.85 7.55
CA ALA A 325 -2.55 15.58 8.29
C ALA A 325 -2.67 14.33 9.19
N GLY A 326 -1.53 13.71 9.51
CA GLY A 326 -1.43 12.68 10.55
C GLY A 326 -2.19 11.37 10.25
N GLY A 327 -2.41 11.07 8.98
CA GLY A 327 -3.16 9.91 8.52
C GLY A 327 -2.54 9.25 7.29
N VAL A 328 -3.32 8.41 6.62
CA VAL A 328 -2.86 7.55 5.53
C VAL A 328 -3.80 7.67 4.32
N LEU A 329 -3.21 7.67 3.13
CA LEU A 329 -3.90 7.57 1.85
C LEU A 329 -4.24 6.11 1.56
N LYS A 330 -5.51 5.78 1.29
CA LYS A 330 -5.99 4.41 1.00
C LYS A 330 -6.39 4.20 -0.46
N GLY A 331 -5.73 4.95 -1.33
CA GLY A 331 -5.94 4.96 -2.78
C GLY A 331 -6.31 6.34 -3.28
N PHE A 332 -5.92 6.62 -4.52
CA PHE A 332 -6.21 7.85 -5.22
C PHE A 332 -6.39 7.59 -6.72
N SER A 333 -7.10 8.50 -7.36
CA SER A 333 -7.29 8.58 -8.80
C SER A 333 -7.16 10.05 -9.21
N TYR A 334 -6.58 10.28 -10.39
CA TYR A 334 -6.51 11.59 -11.01
C TYR A 334 -7.30 11.54 -12.31
N ASP A 335 -8.35 12.35 -12.41
CA ASP A 335 -9.12 12.52 -13.63
C ASP A 335 -8.51 13.67 -14.45
N LYS A 336 -7.87 13.30 -15.57
CA LYS A 336 -7.23 14.23 -16.50
C LYS A 336 -8.23 15.23 -17.09
N ALA A 337 -9.47 14.80 -17.35
CA ALA A 337 -10.47 15.61 -18.04
C ALA A 337 -10.96 16.79 -17.19
N SER A 338 -11.15 16.58 -15.89
CA SER A 338 -11.58 17.63 -14.95
C SER A 338 -10.46 18.24 -14.10
N ASP A 339 -9.21 17.78 -14.25
CA ASP A 339 -8.06 18.12 -13.39
C ASP A 339 -8.43 17.99 -11.90
N CYS A 340 -9.02 16.84 -11.56
CA CYS A 340 -9.52 16.52 -10.23
C CYS A 340 -8.82 15.30 -9.65
N TYR A 341 -8.43 15.39 -8.38
CA TYR A 341 -8.00 14.22 -7.62
C TYR A 341 -9.17 13.72 -6.79
N VAL A 342 -9.43 12.41 -6.81
CA VAL A 342 -10.33 11.75 -5.87
C VAL A 342 -9.55 10.70 -5.10
N PHE A 343 -9.66 10.68 -3.77
CA PHE A 343 -8.85 9.81 -2.93
C PHE A 343 -9.56 9.42 -1.63
N SER A 344 -9.06 8.36 -1.03
CA SER A 344 -9.47 7.90 0.29
C SER A 344 -8.42 8.27 1.34
N PHE A 345 -8.84 8.89 2.44
CA PHE A 345 -7.96 9.26 3.54
C PHE A 345 -8.56 8.87 4.90
N THR A 346 -7.69 8.41 5.81
CA THR A 346 -8.06 7.91 7.14
C THR A 346 -7.02 8.34 8.17
N THR A 347 -7.41 8.40 9.44
CA THR A 347 -6.49 8.60 10.58
C THR A 347 -6.69 7.48 11.60
N ALA A 348 -5.92 7.46 12.69
CA ALA A 348 -6.13 6.53 13.79
C ALA A 348 -7.53 6.64 14.43
N THR A 349 -8.24 7.75 14.22
CA THR A 349 -9.54 8.05 14.85
C THR A 349 -10.69 8.24 13.85
N THR A 350 -10.39 8.19 12.56
CA THR A 350 -11.37 8.48 11.51
C THR A 350 -11.39 7.34 10.51
N PRO A 351 -12.51 6.60 10.36
CA PRO A 351 -12.70 5.67 9.26
C PRO A 351 -12.38 6.31 7.91
N PRO A 352 -11.91 5.55 6.91
CA PRO A 352 -11.59 6.10 5.60
C PRO A 352 -12.74 6.88 4.99
N GLN A 353 -12.45 8.08 4.49
CA GLN A 353 -13.41 8.94 3.82
C GLN A 353 -12.95 9.24 2.39
N ILE A 354 -13.91 9.50 1.51
CA ILE A 354 -13.65 9.97 0.15
C ILE A 354 -13.61 11.50 0.14
N TYR A 355 -12.55 12.02 -0.47
CA TYR A 355 -12.35 13.43 -0.73
C TYR A 355 -12.06 13.68 -2.21
N SER A 356 -12.30 14.90 -2.67
CA SER A 356 -11.74 15.43 -3.90
C SER A 356 -10.92 16.71 -3.65
N LEU A 357 -9.93 16.95 -4.51
CA LEU A 357 -9.23 18.23 -4.62
C LEU A 357 -9.52 18.79 -6.01
N GLU A 358 -10.23 19.91 -6.03
CA GLU A 358 -10.87 20.43 -7.25
C GLU A 358 -10.28 21.78 -7.68
N GLY A 359 -10.18 21.97 -9.00
CA GLY A 359 -9.78 23.23 -9.61
C GLY A 359 -8.34 23.64 -9.32
N PRO A 360 -7.92 24.83 -9.82
CA PRO A 360 -6.53 25.29 -9.76
C PRO A 360 -6.04 25.55 -8.33
N ASP A 361 -6.95 25.80 -7.38
CA ASP A 361 -6.65 26.01 -5.96
C ASP A 361 -6.67 24.71 -5.15
N ARG A 362 -6.97 23.56 -5.79
CA ARG A 362 -7.10 22.24 -5.13
C ARG A 362 -8.00 22.36 -3.90
N THR A 363 -9.22 22.86 -4.13
CA THR A 363 -10.21 23.02 -3.06
C THR A 363 -10.63 21.66 -2.57
N LEU A 364 -10.48 21.41 -1.26
CA LEU A 364 -10.85 20.16 -0.63
C LEU A 364 -12.37 20.05 -0.48
N LYS A 365 -12.96 18.99 -1.03
CA LYS A 365 -14.36 18.62 -0.81
C LYS A 365 -14.44 17.21 -0.22
N GLN A 366 -15.22 17.06 0.84
CA GLN A 366 -15.46 15.77 1.48
C GLN A 366 -16.79 15.19 1.01
N HIS A 367 -16.77 13.96 0.47
CA HIS A 367 -17.95 13.29 -0.09
C HIS A 367 -18.61 12.32 0.89
N THR A 368 -17.87 11.79 1.86
CA THR A 368 -18.38 10.86 2.87
C THR A 368 -18.10 11.38 4.28
N ARG A 369 -18.99 11.11 5.23
CA ARG A 369 -18.88 11.58 6.63
C ARG A 369 -19.12 10.46 7.62
N GLU A 370 -18.42 9.34 7.43
CA GLU A 370 -18.53 8.19 8.32
C GLU A 370 -17.86 8.44 9.67
N ARG A 371 -18.47 7.91 10.73
CA ARG A 371 -17.92 7.95 12.09
C ARG A 371 -18.25 6.65 12.83
N VAL A 372 -17.49 6.38 13.87
CA VAL A 372 -17.74 5.22 14.74
C VAL A 372 -19.05 5.43 15.51
N LEU A 373 -20.08 4.66 15.16
CA LEU A 373 -21.41 4.85 15.74
C LEU A 373 -21.47 4.43 17.22
N GLY A 374 -21.99 5.31 18.07
CA GLY A 374 -22.16 5.05 19.50
C GLY A 374 -20.91 5.30 20.35
N ILE A 375 -19.82 5.78 19.76
CA ILE A 375 -18.61 6.20 20.46
C ILE A 375 -18.36 7.67 20.08
N PRO A 376 -18.29 8.62 21.03
CA PRO A 376 -17.90 9.99 20.73
C PRO A 376 -16.47 10.06 20.18
N ASP A 377 -16.26 10.74 19.06
CA ASP A 377 -14.97 10.82 18.35
C ASP A 377 -13.83 11.30 19.26
N GLY A 378 -14.10 12.25 20.15
CA GLY A 378 -13.11 12.78 21.11
C GLY A 378 -12.63 11.78 22.15
N LEU A 379 -13.20 10.57 22.22
CA LEU A 379 -12.70 9.50 23.10
C LEU A 379 -11.70 8.56 22.40
N LEU A 380 -11.61 8.62 21.07
CA LEU A 380 -10.68 7.81 20.31
C LEU A 380 -9.26 8.39 20.43
N SER A 381 -8.28 7.52 20.56
CA SER A 381 -6.89 7.91 20.74
C SER A 381 -6.21 8.13 19.39
N ALA A 382 -5.76 9.35 19.10
CA ALA A 382 -4.92 9.62 17.92
C ALA A 382 -3.52 9.00 18.01
N GLY A 383 -3.09 8.69 19.24
CA GLY A 383 -1.75 8.19 19.54
C GLY A 383 -0.71 9.30 19.47
N GLU A 384 0.30 9.21 20.34
CA GLU A 384 1.45 10.10 20.38
C GLU A 384 2.72 9.38 19.93
N ASP A 385 3.72 10.14 19.49
CA ASP A 385 5.04 9.59 19.20
C ASP A 385 5.66 9.01 20.48
N ALA A 386 6.09 7.77 20.40
CA ALA A 386 6.78 7.04 21.46
C ALA A 386 8.07 6.39 20.93
N SER A 387 8.59 6.92 19.82
CA SER A 387 9.84 6.48 19.23
C SER A 387 10.98 6.55 20.23
N PHE A 388 11.90 5.59 20.14
CA PHE A 388 13.00 5.45 21.10
C PHE A 388 14.28 4.99 20.42
N THR A 389 15.41 5.24 21.09
CA THR A 389 16.70 4.67 20.70
C THR A 389 16.87 3.32 21.39
N SER A 390 17.05 2.26 20.60
CA SER A 390 17.22 0.89 21.08
C SER A 390 18.61 0.64 21.68
N PHE A 391 18.82 -0.58 22.17
CA PHE A 391 20.04 -1.02 22.87
C PHE A 391 21.34 -0.84 22.08
N ASP A 392 21.28 -0.75 20.75
CA ASP A 392 22.42 -0.57 19.84
C ASP A 392 22.46 0.81 19.16
N GLY A 393 21.66 1.77 19.61
CA GLY A 393 21.62 3.11 19.04
C GLY A 393 20.68 3.28 17.85
N LEU A 394 20.02 2.21 17.38
CA LEU A 394 19.03 2.31 16.31
C LEU A 394 17.76 3.02 16.82
N ARG A 395 17.27 4.03 16.09
CA ARG A 395 15.94 4.61 16.39
C ARG A 395 14.86 3.64 15.91
N ILE A 396 13.94 3.31 16.81
CA ILE A 396 12.73 2.55 16.55
C ILE A 396 11.57 3.53 16.56
N SER A 397 10.80 3.56 15.46
CA SER A 397 9.56 4.32 15.42
C SER A 397 8.49 3.60 16.24
N ALA A 398 7.73 4.34 17.04
CA ALA A 398 6.63 3.76 17.79
C ALA A 398 5.55 4.79 18.10
N ARG A 399 4.33 4.31 18.32
CA ARG A 399 3.22 5.12 18.81
C ARG A 399 2.69 4.57 20.13
N LEU A 400 2.30 5.47 21.02
CA LEU A 400 1.61 5.14 22.26
C LEU A 400 0.18 5.69 22.19
N TYR A 401 -0.80 4.80 22.31
CA TYR A 401 -2.21 5.15 22.36
C TYR A 401 -2.67 5.09 23.81
N LEU A 402 -3.28 6.16 24.31
CA LEU A 402 -3.70 6.29 25.69
C LEU A 402 -5.22 6.47 25.78
N PRO A 403 -5.86 5.95 26.84
CA PRO A 403 -7.26 6.24 27.09
C PRO A 403 -7.47 7.74 27.25
N HIS A 404 -8.53 8.28 26.64
CA HIS A 404 -8.90 9.67 26.86
C HIS A 404 -9.22 9.93 28.34
N GLU A 405 -8.79 11.09 28.87
CA GLU A 405 -8.91 11.43 30.29
C GLU A 405 -10.36 11.43 30.79
N SER A 406 -11.31 11.83 29.94
CA SER A 406 -12.74 11.89 30.29
C SER A 406 -13.39 10.52 30.53
N LEU A 407 -12.68 9.41 30.24
CA LEU A 407 -13.12 8.07 30.59
C LEU A 407 -13.00 7.79 32.10
N GLY A 408 -12.28 8.64 32.86
CA GLY A 408 -12.23 8.59 34.32
C GLY A 408 -11.37 7.48 34.91
N TYR A 409 -10.42 6.94 34.12
CA TYR A 409 -9.51 5.91 34.59
C TYR A 409 -8.41 6.49 35.50
N GLU A 410 -8.35 6.05 36.76
CA GLU A 410 -7.39 6.57 37.76
C GLU A 410 -6.12 5.72 37.90
N GLY A 411 -4.96 6.36 37.99
CA GLY A 411 -3.66 5.72 38.19
C GLY A 411 -2.97 5.26 36.90
N LYS A 412 -1.90 4.47 37.02
CA LYS A 412 -1.13 3.98 35.88
C LYS A 412 -1.91 2.96 35.05
N ARG A 413 -1.78 3.03 33.73
CA ARG A 413 -2.52 2.21 32.77
C ARG A 413 -1.82 0.87 32.53
N PRO A 414 -2.52 -0.27 32.60
CA PRO A 414 -1.97 -1.53 32.11
C PRO A 414 -1.63 -1.41 30.62
N VAL A 415 -0.56 -2.06 30.18
CA VAL A 415 -0.04 -1.93 28.81
C VAL A 415 -0.41 -3.13 27.97
N VAL A 416 -0.92 -2.89 26.77
CA VAL A 416 -0.94 -3.87 25.68
C VAL A 416 0.15 -3.50 24.69
N TYR A 417 1.09 -4.42 24.48
CA TYR A 417 2.17 -4.28 23.53
C TYR A 417 1.74 -4.96 22.22
N TYR A 418 1.46 -4.18 21.19
CA TYR A 418 0.93 -4.68 19.92
C TYR A 418 2.03 -4.74 18.85
N ILE A 419 2.26 -5.93 18.28
CA ILE A 419 3.31 -6.18 17.28
C ILE A 419 2.65 -6.45 15.92
N HIS A 420 3.01 -5.64 14.92
CA HIS A 420 2.47 -5.78 13.56
C HIS A 420 2.91 -7.08 12.87
N GLY A 421 2.17 -7.48 11.83
CA GLY A 421 2.47 -8.66 11.01
C GLY A 421 3.37 -8.33 9.83
N GLY A 422 3.98 -9.38 9.24
CA GLY A 422 5.02 -9.32 8.21
C GLY A 422 6.24 -8.58 8.73
N PRO A 423 7.41 -9.21 8.98
CA PRO A 423 8.47 -8.42 9.62
C PRO A 423 8.83 -7.21 8.75
N GLN A 424 8.66 -7.35 7.43
CA GLN A 424 8.76 -6.30 6.40
C GLN A 424 7.40 -5.65 6.07
N SER A 425 6.71 -5.17 7.09
CA SER A 425 5.54 -4.31 7.01
C SER A 425 5.65 -3.24 8.09
N GLN A 426 4.58 -2.52 8.37
CA GLN A 426 4.55 -1.52 9.43
C GLN A 426 3.11 -1.31 9.91
N GLU A 427 2.98 -0.77 11.11
CA GLU A 427 1.73 -0.24 11.62
C GLU A 427 1.63 1.26 11.34
N HIS A 428 0.45 1.68 10.91
CA HIS A 428 0.11 3.04 10.52
C HIS A 428 -1.01 3.60 11.41
N PRO A 429 -1.14 4.94 11.55
CA PRO A 429 -2.30 5.55 12.20
C PRO A 429 -3.49 5.57 11.24
N ASP A 430 -4.05 4.40 10.91
CA ASP A 430 -5.11 4.23 9.92
C ASP A 430 -6.24 3.34 10.44
N PHE A 431 -7.50 3.75 10.25
CA PHE A 431 -8.68 3.01 10.74
C PHE A 431 -9.21 1.98 9.73
N SER A 432 -8.57 1.81 8.58
CA SER A 432 -9.04 0.88 7.54
C SER A 432 -8.68 -0.59 7.81
N TRP A 433 -7.77 -0.82 8.75
CA TRP A 433 -7.22 -2.11 9.07
C TRP A 433 -7.63 -2.57 10.47
N PHE A 434 -7.78 -3.87 10.70
CA PHE A 434 -8.36 -4.40 11.95
C PHE A 434 -7.55 -4.06 13.22
N SER A 435 -6.28 -3.72 13.08
CA SER A 435 -5.39 -3.34 14.18
C SER A 435 -5.94 -2.13 14.93
N MET A 436 -6.39 -1.10 14.21
CA MET A 436 -6.80 0.15 14.81
C MET A 436 -8.12 0.05 15.57
N PRO A 437 -9.20 -0.59 15.07
CA PRO A 437 -10.36 -0.95 15.89
C PRO A 437 -9.99 -1.70 17.17
N LEU A 438 -9.03 -2.64 17.14
CA LEU A 438 -8.55 -3.31 18.34
C LEU A 438 -7.85 -2.34 19.31
N ILE A 439 -6.93 -1.51 18.81
CA ILE A 439 -6.23 -0.49 19.61
C ILE A 439 -7.23 0.47 20.26
N GLN A 440 -8.22 0.96 19.52
CA GLN A 440 -9.26 1.84 20.03
C GLN A 440 -10.12 1.14 21.09
N GLN A 441 -10.50 -0.12 20.88
CA GLN A 441 -11.24 -0.87 21.89
C GLN A 441 -10.44 -1.01 23.18
N LEU A 442 -9.14 -1.27 23.10
CA LEU A 442 -8.27 -1.40 24.27
C LEU A 442 -8.14 -0.07 25.03
N THR A 443 -7.93 1.04 24.32
CA THR A 443 -7.86 2.37 24.95
C THR A 443 -9.20 2.77 25.58
N LEU A 444 -10.33 2.51 24.92
CA LEU A 444 -11.67 2.72 25.50
C LEU A 444 -11.93 1.87 26.75
N ASN A 445 -11.15 0.81 26.98
CA ASN A 445 -11.19 -0.04 28.17
C ASN A 445 -10.07 0.28 29.19
N GLY A 446 -9.34 1.38 29.00
CA GLY A 446 -8.39 1.90 29.98
C GLY A 446 -6.98 1.33 29.89
N PHE A 447 -6.65 0.63 28.80
CA PHE A 447 -5.29 0.17 28.49
C PHE A 447 -4.52 1.26 27.75
N ALA A 448 -3.23 1.36 28.05
CA ALA A 448 -2.28 2.00 27.15
C ALA A 448 -1.86 0.97 26.09
N VAL A 449 -1.76 1.36 24.82
CA VAL A 449 -1.34 0.45 23.74
C VAL A 449 -0.07 0.98 23.10
N PHE A 450 1.02 0.21 23.22
CA PHE A 450 2.31 0.56 22.63
C PHE A 450 2.52 -0.22 21.33
N VAL A 451 2.86 0.49 20.27
CA VAL A 451 2.86 -0.01 18.90
C VAL A 451 4.18 0.38 18.22
N PRO A 452 5.21 -0.47 18.28
CA PRO A 452 6.49 -0.20 17.62
C PRO A 452 6.53 -0.76 16.19
N ASN A 453 7.24 -0.02 15.33
CA ASN A 453 7.73 -0.46 14.04
C ASN A 453 9.23 -0.80 14.20
N VAL A 454 9.53 -1.99 14.74
CA VAL A 454 10.89 -2.44 15.08
C VAL A 454 11.79 -2.64 13.85
N ARG A 455 13.09 -2.90 14.05
CA ARG A 455 13.99 -3.18 12.93
C ARG A 455 13.40 -4.29 12.05
N GLY A 456 13.49 -4.12 10.75
CA GLY A 456 12.81 -4.99 9.79
C GLY A 456 11.54 -4.38 9.19
N SER A 457 10.87 -3.46 9.88
CA SER A 457 9.67 -2.79 9.34
C SER A 457 9.97 -2.01 8.06
N THR A 458 8.95 -1.80 7.24
CA THR A 458 9.01 -0.87 6.10
C THR A 458 8.82 0.58 6.58
N GLY A 459 9.06 1.55 5.69
CA GLY A 459 8.87 2.98 6.00
C GLY A 459 10.11 3.72 6.51
N TYR A 460 11.24 3.04 6.76
CA TYR A 460 12.45 3.64 7.37
C TYR A 460 13.75 3.34 6.62
N GLY A 461 13.65 2.96 5.35
CA GLY A 461 14.78 2.67 4.47
C GLY A 461 15.02 1.17 4.26
N PHE A 462 15.72 0.85 3.17
CA PHE A 462 16.00 -0.53 2.76
C PHE A 462 16.88 -1.26 3.80
N ASP A 463 17.90 -0.59 4.32
CA ASP A 463 18.80 -1.12 5.35
C ASP A 463 18.08 -1.35 6.67
N TYR A 464 17.08 -0.53 7.02
CA TYR A 464 16.23 -0.80 8.18
C TYR A 464 15.38 -2.06 7.97
N MET A 465 14.70 -2.15 6.82
CA MET A 465 13.82 -3.27 6.46
C MET A 465 14.57 -4.61 6.36
N LYS A 466 15.82 -4.61 5.90
CA LYS A 466 16.57 -5.86 5.68
C LYS A 466 17.21 -6.44 6.96
N ARG A 467 17.16 -5.73 8.10
CA ARG A 467 17.83 -6.15 9.36
C ARG A 467 17.35 -7.49 9.93
N VAL A 468 16.18 -7.94 9.51
CA VAL A 468 15.57 -9.22 9.92
C VAL A 468 15.81 -10.34 8.90
N VAL A 469 16.44 -10.06 7.76
CA VAL A 469 16.73 -11.08 6.75
C VAL A 469 17.69 -12.11 7.34
N LYS A 470 17.24 -13.36 7.45
CA LYS A 470 17.95 -14.47 8.11
C LYS A 470 18.16 -14.30 9.63
N ASP A 471 17.43 -13.40 10.29
CA ASP A 471 17.54 -13.13 11.73
C ASP A 471 16.17 -12.91 12.42
N TRP A 472 15.14 -13.69 12.06
CA TRP A 472 13.84 -13.60 12.74
C TRP A 472 13.95 -13.97 14.22
N GLY A 473 13.45 -13.11 15.12
CA GLY A 473 13.50 -13.34 16.57
C GLY A 473 14.88 -13.11 17.19
N GLY A 474 15.81 -12.56 16.40
CA GLY A 474 17.19 -12.27 16.79
C GLY A 474 17.32 -10.90 17.43
N GLN A 475 17.81 -9.92 16.65
CA GLN A 475 18.04 -8.55 17.11
C GLN A 475 16.74 -7.75 17.30
N ASP A 476 15.74 -8.00 16.47
CA ASP A 476 14.44 -7.35 16.54
C ASP A 476 13.68 -7.71 17.83
N ARG A 477 13.81 -8.95 18.30
CA ARG A 477 13.38 -9.35 19.66
C ARG A 477 14.00 -8.46 20.73
N LEU A 478 15.27 -8.08 20.58
CA LEU A 478 15.95 -7.25 21.58
C LEU A 478 15.47 -5.79 21.56
N ASP A 479 14.91 -5.29 20.45
CA ASP A 479 14.23 -3.98 20.44
C ASP A 479 13.03 -3.99 21.38
N HIS A 480 12.25 -5.08 21.36
CA HIS A 480 11.11 -5.24 22.24
C HIS A 480 11.51 -5.36 23.71
N VAL A 481 12.55 -6.16 24.00
CA VAL A 481 13.09 -6.28 25.36
C VAL A 481 13.58 -4.93 25.87
N HIS A 482 14.36 -4.20 25.06
CA HIS A 482 14.86 -2.88 25.44
C HIS A 482 13.72 -1.89 25.71
N ALA A 483 12.68 -1.88 24.87
CA ALA A 483 11.50 -1.06 25.09
C ALA A 483 10.86 -1.34 26.47
N MET A 484 10.68 -2.63 26.82
CA MET A 484 10.05 -3.05 28.07
C MET A 484 10.91 -2.81 29.31
N THR A 485 12.24 -2.93 29.23
CA THR A 485 13.12 -2.84 30.40
C THR A 485 13.72 -1.46 30.62
N GLU A 486 13.92 -0.67 29.57
CA GLU A 486 14.64 0.61 29.65
C GLU A 486 13.80 1.82 29.25
N VAL A 487 12.85 1.67 28.32
CA VAL A 487 12.13 2.81 27.73
C VAL A 487 10.82 3.06 28.45
N LEU A 488 9.87 2.13 28.35
CA LEU A 488 8.53 2.26 28.91
C LEU A 488 8.49 2.47 30.43
N PRO A 489 9.42 1.94 31.26
CA PRO A 489 9.43 2.21 32.70
C PRO A 489 9.62 3.69 33.06
N ARG A 490 10.14 4.51 32.13
CA ARG A 490 10.35 5.95 32.32
C ARG A 490 9.06 6.75 32.18
N ASP A 491 8.05 6.18 31.52
CA ASP A 491 6.74 6.81 31.43
C ASP A 491 5.92 6.53 32.69
N GLY A 492 5.77 7.55 33.52
CA GLY A 492 5.02 7.48 34.78
C GLY A 492 3.55 7.11 34.62
N ARG A 493 2.98 7.16 33.40
CA ARG A 493 1.60 6.80 33.10
C ARG A 493 1.39 5.28 32.96
N LEU A 494 2.46 4.49 32.80
CA LEU A 494 2.37 3.07 32.42
C LEU A 494 2.61 2.12 33.60
N ASP A 495 1.78 1.07 33.67
CA ASP A 495 1.91 -0.04 34.62
C ASP A 495 2.34 -1.32 33.89
N LEU A 496 3.66 -1.51 33.82
CA LEU A 496 4.26 -2.66 33.13
C LEU A 496 4.14 -3.97 33.91
N SER A 497 3.81 -3.91 35.21
CA SER A 497 3.53 -5.14 35.99
C SER A 497 2.28 -5.86 35.51
N ARG A 498 1.44 -5.19 34.72
CA ARG A 498 0.23 -5.71 34.08
C ARG A 498 0.33 -5.66 32.55
N ALA A 499 1.54 -5.76 32.00
CA ALA A 499 1.73 -5.75 30.55
C ALA A 499 1.31 -7.07 29.89
N GLY A 500 0.61 -7.00 28.77
CA GLY A 500 0.36 -8.14 27.88
C GLY A 500 0.90 -7.87 26.48
N VAL A 501 1.31 -8.91 25.76
CA VAL A 501 1.78 -8.80 24.36
C VAL A 501 0.80 -9.48 23.40
N VAL A 502 0.55 -8.85 22.27
CA VAL A 502 -0.31 -9.37 21.21
C VAL A 502 0.29 -9.07 19.85
N GLY A 503 0.14 -9.97 18.88
CA GLY A 503 0.61 -9.72 17.53
C GLY A 503 0.04 -10.71 16.53
N ARG A 504 0.15 -10.35 15.25
CA ARG A 504 -0.44 -11.12 14.13
C ARG A 504 0.59 -11.65 13.16
N SER A 505 0.39 -12.85 12.59
CA SER A 505 1.32 -13.42 11.62
C SER A 505 2.76 -13.39 12.17
N TYR A 506 3.70 -12.67 11.55
CA TYR A 506 5.03 -12.44 12.14
C TYR A 506 5.00 -11.89 13.57
N GLY A 507 4.13 -10.91 13.87
CA GLY A 507 3.95 -10.40 15.22
C GLY A 507 3.41 -11.47 16.19
N GLY A 508 2.69 -12.47 15.68
CA GLY A 508 2.26 -13.65 16.44
C GLY A 508 3.44 -14.58 16.78
N TYR A 509 4.30 -14.85 15.79
CA TYR A 509 5.60 -15.51 16.01
C TYR A 509 6.44 -14.77 17.06
N MET A 510 6.55 -13.45 16.94
CA MET A 510 7.30 -12.62 17.89
C MET A 510 6.64 -12.63 19.28
N THR A 511 5.31 -12.60 19.35
CA THR A 511 4.56 -12.72 20.61
C THR A 511 4.90 -14.01 21.35
N LEU A 512 4.87 -15.16 20.65
CA LEU A 512 5.27 -16.44 21.24
C LEU A 512 6.75 -16.49 21.59
N THR A 513 7.61 -15.88 20.76
CA THR A 513 9.06 -15.80 21.00
C THR A 513 9.36 -15.00 22.27
N LEU A 514 8.69 -13.85 22.47
CA LEU A 514 8.83 -13.02 23.65
C LEU A 514 8.25 -13.71 24.89
N ALA A 515 7.08 -14.32 24.79
CA ALA A 515 6.48 -15.06 25.91
C ALA A 515 7.32 -16.28 26.33
N GLY A 516 7.94 -16.98 25.38
CA GLY A 516 8.77 -18.15 25.66
C GLY A 516 10.18 -17.84 26.15
N ARG A 517 10.78 -16.73 25.69
CA ARG A 517 12.18 -16.37 26.00
C ARG A 517 12.33 -15.27 27.05
N HIS A 518 11.28 -14.48 27.27
CA HIS A 518 11.22 -13.38 28.22
C HIS A 518 9.91 -13.40 29.03
N PRO A 519 9.51 -14.54 29.62
CA PRO A 519 8.24 -14.67 30.32
C PRO A 519 8.08 -13.68 31.48
N GLU A 520 9.17 -13.21 32.06
CA GLU A 520 9.20 -12.23 33.14
C GLU A 520 8.62 -10.85 32.75
N LEU A 521 8.56 -10.53 31.46
CA LEU A 521 8.09 -9.23 30.97
C LEU A 521 6.55 -9.18 30.79
N TRP A 522 5.87 -10.32 30.81
CA TRP A 522 4.48 -10.41 30.34
C TRP A 522 3.56 -11.12 31.34
N SER A 523 2.43 -10.48 31.65
CA SER A 523 1.32 -11.07 32.40
C SER A 523 0.37 -11.87 31.50
N ALA A 524 0.38 -11.59 30.19
CA ALA A 524 -0.45 -12.28 29.19
C ALA A 524 0.22 -12.22 27.80
N ALA A 525 -0.08 -13.21 26.96
CA ALA A 525 0.33 -13.25 25.57
C ALA A 525 -0.82 -13.73 24.68
N CYS A 526 -1.03 -13.10 23.52
CA CYS A 526 -2.06 -13.47 22.55
C CYS A 526 -1.46 -13.51 21.14
N ASP A 527 -1.29 -14.72 20.62
CA ASP A 527 -0.89 -14.95 19.23
C ASP A 527 -2.12 -14.97 18.31
N MET A 528 -2.13 -14.09 17.31
CA MET A 528 -3.05 -14.14 16.19
C MET A 528 -2.36 -14.79 14.98
N PHE A 529 -2.59 -16.10 14.79
CA PHE A 529 -2.22 -16.88 13.60
C PHE A 529 -0.74 -16.73 13.17
N GLY A 530 0.18 -16.69 14.13
CA GLY A 530 1.62 -16.64 13.87
C GLY A 530 2.24 -17.99 13.49
N PRO A 531 3.27 -18.00 12.62
CA PRO A 531 4.02 -19.21 12.33
C PRO A 531 4.91 -19.55 13.52
N TYR A 532 4.76 -20.72 14.13
CA TYR A 532 5.56 -21.13 15.30
C TYR A 532 6.58 -22.25 15.02
N ASP A 533 6.45 -22.96 13.90
CA ASP A 533 7.43 -23.92 13.40
C ASP A 533 8.01 -23.43 12.07
N LEU A 534 9.16 -22.76 12.14
CA LEU A 534 9.81 -22.16 10.98
C LEU A 534 10.37 -23.20 9.99
N MET A 535 10.66 -24.43 10.44
CA MET A 535 11.18 -25.49 9.56
C MET A 535 10.08 -25.98 8.63
N THR A 536 8.90 -26.26 9.19
CA THR A 536 7.75 -26.65 8.37
C THR A 536 7.25 -25.50 7.51
N PHE A 537 7.27 -24.27 8.01
CA PHE A 537 6.89 -23.08 7.26
C PHE A 537 7.75 -22.87 6.01
N ALA A 538 9.08 -22.99 6.13
CA ALA A 538 10.01 -22.81 5.00
C ALA A 538 9.99 -23.95 3.97
N SER A 539 9.32 -25.07 4.27
CA SER A 539 9.22 -26.24 3.37
C SER A 539 7.94 -26.30 2.53
N ARG A 540 7.04 -25.33 2.70
CA ARG A 540 5.84 -25.14 1.86
C ARG A 540 6.20 -24.32 0.63
#